data_AF-Q9BM92-F1
#
_entry.id   AF-Q9BM92-F1
#
_cell.length_a   1.000
_cell.length_b   1.000
_cell.length_c   1.000
_cell.angle_alpha   90.00
_cell.angle_beta   90.00
_cell.angle_gamma   90.00
#
_symmetry.space_group_name_H-M   'P 1'
#
loop_
_entity.id
_entity.type
_entity.pdbx_description
1 polymer ?
#
loop_
_entity_poly.entity_id
_entity_poly.type
_entity_poly.pdbx_seq_one_letter_code
_entity_poly.pdbx_strand_id
1 'polypeptide(L)'
;MKMFKSLSQLPRIVSPFQKCYSTDLISLVGIPRVKITKGQNRYLLVNIHTHGFTKYGRVIVRGADVDNHLTVFDSILEELEPQGICAKILGGGRILNEADSKKMKIYGTSRTFGSADHTRTRNILHSWTTYKDFKITVKN
;
A
#
# COMPACT_ATOMS: atom_id res chain seq x y z
N MET A 1 39.07 41.89 -29.96
CA MET A 1 38.34 41.07 -30.96
C MET A 1 37.13 40.44 -30.29
N LYS A 2 35.98 40.50 -30.98
CA LYS A 2 34.63 40.30 -30.44
C LYS A 2 34.35 38.87 -29.99
N MET A 3 33.50 38.79 -28.95
CA MET A 3 32.87 37.60 -28.40
C MET A 3 31.97 36.89 -29.40
N PHE A 4 32.08 35.56 -29.47
CA PHE A 4 31.01 34.65 -29.84
C PHE A 4 31.15 33.39 -28.97
N LYS A 5 30.46 33.34 -27.82
CA LYS A 5 30.26 32.09 -27.08
C LYS A 5 28.77 31.76 -27.13
N SER A 6 28.41 30.99 -28.16
CA SER A 6 27.12 30.34 -28.31
C SER A 6 26.98 29.29 -27.22
N LEU A 7 26.15 29.56 -26.20
CA LEU A 7 25.75 28.61 -25.18
C LEU A 7 24.42 27.99 -25.62
N SER A 8 24.49 26.98 -26.49
CA SER A 8 23.32 26.19 -26.86
C SER A 8 22.87 25.32 -25.68
N GLN A 9 21.62 25.53 -25.31
CA GLN A 9 20.85 24.90 -24.25
C GLN A 9 20.94 23.37 -24.31
N LEU A 10 21.67 22.74 -23.38
CA LEU A 10 21.57 21.31 -23.18
C LEU A 10 20.29 21.01 -22.38
N PRO A 11 19.36 20.19 -22.89
CA PRO A 11 18.15 19.84 -22.18
C PRO A 11 18.54 19.10 -20.90
N ARG A 12 18.16 19.67 -19.74
CA ARG A 12 18.20 18.97 -18.45
C ARG A 12 17.37 17.70 -18.59
N ILE A 13 18.04 16.57 -18.77
CA ILE A 13 17.45 15.25 -18.61
C ILE A 13 17.07 15.15 -17.14
N VAL A 14 15.79 15.44 -16.85
CA VAL A 14 15.20 15.22 -15.53
C VAL A 14 15.05 13.71 -15.38
N SER A 15 16.04 13.06 -14.75
CA SER A 15 15.91 11.67 -14.33
C SER A 15 14.70 11.53 -13.41
N PRO A 16 13.80 10.55 -13.61
CA PRO A 16 12.58 10.45 -12.85
C PRO A 16 12.89 10.08 -11.39
N PHE A 17 12.62 11.03 -10.50
CA PHE A 17 12.33 10.89 -9.07
C PHE A 17 12.42 9.46 -8.49
N GLN A 18 13.63 8.96 -8.28
CA GLN A 18 13.88 7.99 -7.22
C GLN A 18 14.46 8.78 -6.05
N LYS A 19 13.58 9.17 -5.12
CA LYS A 19 14.00 9.79 -3.86
C LYS A 19 14.54 8.67 -2.97
N CYS A 20 15.87 8.61 -2.86
CA CYS A 20 16.59 7.56 -2.15
C CYS A 20 16.45 7.72 -0.63
N TYR A 21 16.16 6.62 0.07
CA TYR A 21 16.16 6.54 1.54
C TYR A 21 17.18 5.48 2.00
N SER A 22 17.65 5.61 3.25
CA SER A 22 18.80 4.89 3.85
C SER A 22 18.87 3.40 3.52
N THR A 23 20.11 2.90 3.35
CA THR A 23 20.46 1.49 3.09
C THR A 23 20.23 0.56 4.29
N ASP A 24 19.94 1.10 5.47
CA ASP A 24 19.77 0.31 6.69
C ASP A 24 18.45 -0.48 6.66
N LEU A 25 18.50 -1.75 7.09
CA LEU A 25 17.32 -2.61 7.19
C LEU A 25 16.36 -2.09 8.27
N ILE A 26 15.30 -1.40 7.82
CA ILE A 26 14.22 -0.93 8.68
C ILE A 26 13.42 -2.13 9.22
N SER A 27 13.18 -2.19 10.53
CA SER A 27 12.33 -3.22 11.14
C SER A 27 10.86 -3.03 10.77
N LEU A 28 10.38 -3.82 9.82
CA LEU A 28 8.98 -3.79 9.37
C LEU A 28 8.01 -4.42 10.38
N VAL A 29 8.51 -5.01 11.48
CA VAL A 29 7.71 -5.72 12.49
C VAL A 29 6.81 -4.76 13.27
N GLY A 30 7.31 -3.54 13.55
CA GLY A 30 6.57 -2.50 14.27
C GLY A 30 5.37 -1.93 13.52
N ILE A 31 5.33 -2.09 12.19
CA ILE A 31 4.21 -1.62 11.37
C ILE A 31 2.99 -2.54 11.56
N PRO A 32 1.81 -2.01 11.93
CA PRO A 32 0.59 -2.81 12.02
C PRO A 32 0.29 -3.50 10.70
N ARG A 33 0.07 -4.81 10.72
CA ARG A 33 -0.15 -5.59 9.49
C ARG A 33 -1.51 -5.30 8.85
N VAL A 34 -2.49 -4.91 9.67
CA VAL A 34 -3.86 -4.64 9.24
C VAL A 34 -4.33 -3.32 9.87
N LYS A 35 -4.90 -2.44 9.05
CA LYS A 35 -5.74 -1.31 9.51
C LYS A 35 -6.96 -1.22 8.59
N ILE A 36 -8.16 -1.37 9.16
CA ILE A 36 -9.44 -1.39 8.44
C ILE A 36 -10.48 -0.69 9.31
N THR A 37 -11.30 0.20 8.74
CA THR A 37 -12.39 0.87 9.46
C THR A 37 -13.65 0.00 9.53
N LYS A 38 -14.63 0.35 10.35
CA LYS A 38 -15.96 -0.27 10.29
C LYS A 38 -16.66 0.14 8.98
N GLY A 39 -17.55 -0.69 8.44
CA GLY A 39 -18.35 -0.35 7.26
C GLY A 39 -17.71 -0.75 5.93
N GLN A 40 -17.99 0.01 4.87
CA GLN A 40 -17.61 -0.33 3.49
C GLN A 40 -16.25 0.25 3.12
N ASN A 41 -15.21 -0.55 3.30
CA ASN A 41 -13.85 -0.13 3.02
C ASN A 41 -13.49 -0.37 1.56
N ARG A 42 -12.81 0.59 0.94
CA ARG A 42 -11.90 0.29 -0.17
C ARG A 42 -10.56 -0.08 0.45
N TYR A 43 -9.96 -1.16 -0.02
CA TYR A 43 -8.71 -1.65 0.56
C TYR A 43 -7.63 -1.90 -0.50
N LEU A 44 -6.39 -1.82 -0.05
CA LEU A 44 -5.20 -2.19 -0.79
C LEU A 44 -4.44 -3.29 -0.07
N LEU A 45 -3.94 -4.23 -0.86
CA LEU A 45 -2.94 -5.20 -0.45
C LEU A 45 -1.57 -4.67 -0.89
N VAL A 46 -0.66 -4.46 0.06
CA VAL A 46 0.60 -3.76 -0.21
C VAL A 46 1.78 -4.54 0.36
N ASN A 47 2.82 -4.72 -0.43
CA ASN A 47 4.12 -5.22 0.03
C ASN A 47 5.01 -4.05 0.43
N ILE A 48 5.21 -3.87 1.73
CA ILE A 48 6.14 -2.87 2.26
C ILE A 48 7.53 -3.47 2.38
N HIS A 49 8.57 -2.71 2.07
CA HIS A 49 9.95 -3.20 2.11
C HIS A 49 10.91 -2.04 2.35
N THR A 50 12.06 -2.33 2.94
CA THR A 50 13.18 -1.39 2.97
C THR A 50 13.68 -1.15 1.54
N HIS A 51 14.08 0.08 1.25
CA HIS A 51 14.65 0.44 -0.05
C HIS A 51 15.81 -0.50 -0.44
N GLY A 52 15.81 -0.98 -1.69
CA GLY A 52 16.80 -1.97 -2.17
C GLY A 52 16.58 -3.42 -1.71
N PHE A 53 15.82 -3.67 -0.65
CA PHE A 53 15.61 -4.99 -0.06
C PHE A 53 14.19 -5.53 -0.26
N THR A 54 13.76 -5.64 -1.51
CA THR A 54 12.40 -6.09 -1.90
C THR A 54 12.07 -7.52 -1.44
N LYS A 55 13.09 -8.38 -1.27
CA LYS A 55 12.93 -9.79 -0.86
C LYS A 55 12.44 -9.97 0.58
N TYR A 56 12.75 -9.02 1.46
CA TYR A 56 12.38 -9.08 2.88
C TYR A 56 11.13 -8.24 3.20
N GLY A 57 10.30 -8.02 2.18
CA GLY A 57 9.07 -7.26 2.33
C GLY A 57 8.04 -7.94 3.22
N ARG A 58 7.18 -7.14 3.83
CA ARG A 58 6.03 -7.57 4.61
C ARG A 58 4.76 -7.15 3.88
N VAL A 59 3.81 -8.08 3.75
CA VAL A 59 2.50 -7.74 3.17
C VAL A 59 1.54 -7.26 4.25
N ILE A 60 1.00 -6.06 4.02
CA ILE A 60 0.03 -5.38 4.87
C ILE A 60 -1.30 -5.18 4.13
N VAL A 61 -2.36 -5.03 4.91
CA VAL A 61 -3.72 -4.70 4.45
C VAL A 61 -4.10 -3.35 5.03
N ARG A 62 -4.53 -2.44 4.17
CA ARG A 62 -4.96 -1.08 4.54
C ARG A 62 -6.30 -0.82 3.87
N GLY A 63 -7.30 -0.43 4.67
CA GLY A 63 -8.64 -0.13 4.17
C GLY A 63 -9.28 1.02 4.95
N ALA A 64 -10.02 1.84 4.23
CA ALA A 64 -10.79 2.95 4.78
C ALA A 64 -12.09 3.14 4.01
N ASP A 65 -13.08 3.75 4.65
CA ASP A 65 -14.32 4.19 4.01
C ASP A 65 -14.08 5.50 3.27
N VAL A 66 -13.55 5.38 2.05
CA VAL A 66 -13.19 6.49 1.16
C VAL A 66 -13.66 6.19 -0.24
N ASP A 67 -13.79 7.20 -1.10
CA ASP A 67 -14.36 7.04 -2.45
C ASP A 67 -13.46 6.40 -3.50
N ASN A 68 -12.14 6.43 -3.28
CA ASN A 68 -11.16 5.90 -4.23
C ASN A 68 -10.01 5.19 -3.52
N HIS A 69 -9.46 4.17 -4.17
CA HIS A 69 -8.25 3.47 -3.71
C HIS A 69 -7.02 4.37 -3.67
N LEU A 70 -6.97 5.44 -4.49
CA LEU A 70 -5.89 6.42 -4.45
C LEU A 70 -5.75 7.06 -3.06
N THR A 71 -6.86 7.47 -2.44
CA THR A 71 -6.85 8.07 -1.10
C THR A 71 -6.32 7.10 -0.04
N VAL A 72 -6.60 5.80 -0.19
CA VAL A 72 -6.01 4.77 0.68
C VAL A 72 -4.51 4.70 0.44
N PHE A 73 -4.05 4.74 -0.81
CA PHE A 73 -2.63 4.72 -1.13
C PHE A 73 -1.88 5.95 -0.59
N ASP A 74 -2.46 7.14 -0.72
CA ASP A 74 -1.89 8.38 -0.19
C ASP A 74 -1.68 8.28 1.33
N SER A 75 -2.67 7.73 2.06
CA SER A 75 -2.54 7.49 3.51
C SER A 75 -1.44 6.48 3.87
N ILE A 76 -1.16 5.52 2.98
CA ILE A 76 -0.07 4.54 3.15
C ILE A 76 1.28 5.21 2.96
N LEU A 77 1.40 6.09 1.96
CA LEU A 77 2.62 6.85 1.73
C LEU A 77 2.90 7.81 2.89
N GLU A 78 1.89 8.53 3.36
CA GLU A 78 2.01 9.42 4.52
C GLU A 78 2.48 8.67 5.78
N GLU A 79 2.04 7.42 5.99
CA GLU A 79 2.47 6.57 7.10
C GLU A 79 3.93 6.08 6.95
N LEU A 80 4.34 5.72 5.73
CA LEU A 80 5.54 4.91 5.49
C LEU A 80 6.74 5.68 4.95
N GLU A 81 6.52 6.72 4.15
CA GLU A 81 7.60 7.52 3.57
C GLU A 81 8.48 8.21 4.61
N PRO A 82 7.93 8.80 5.70
CA PRO A 82 8.77 9.39 6.75
C PRO A 82 9.70 8.37 7.44
N GLN A 83 9.35 7.08 7.37
CA GLN A 83 10.15 6.00 7.92
C GLN A 83 11.13 5.41 6.90
N GLY A 84 11.15 5.91 5.66
CA GLY A 84 12.00 5.37 4.57
C GLY A 84 11.52 4.01 4.04
N ILE A 85 10.27 3.63 4.28
CA ILE A 85 9.71 2.34 3.86
C ILE A 85 9.08 2.50 2.48
N CYS A 86 9.48 1.66 1.52
CA CYS A 86 8.90 1.61 0.19
C CYS A 86 7.63 0.75 0.18
N ALA A 87 6.59 1.21 -0.52
CA ALA A 87 5.32 0.50 -0.66
C ALA A 87 5.10 0.05 -2.11
N LYS A 88 4.93 -1.25 -2.33
CA LYS A 88 4.53 -1.81 -3.64
C LYS A 88 3.11 -2.36 -3.57
N ILE A 89 2.21 -1.81 -4.38
CA ILE A 89 0.82 -2.26 -4.44
C ILE A 89 0.74 -3.63 -5.13
N LEU A 90 -0.02 -4.55 -4.52
CA LEU A 90 -0.30 -5.89 -5.06
C LEU A 90 -1.72 -6.02 -5.63
N GLY A 91 -2.53 -4.98 -5.47
CA GLY A 91 -3.91 -4.90 -5.94
C GLY A 91 -4.83 -4.28 -4.89
N GLY A 92 -6.11 -4.14 -5.23
CA GLY A 92 -7.13 -3.68 -4.29
C GLY A 92 -8.47 -4.37 -4.44
N GLY A 93 -9.42 -3.93 -3.62
CA GLY A 93 -10.80 -4.40 -3.67
C GLY A 93 -11.66 -3.68 -2.63
N ARG A 94 -12.70 -4.34 -2.15
CA ARG A 94 -13.59 -3.85 -1.10
C ARG A 94 -13.66 -4.84 0.06
N ILE A 95 -13.81 -4.30 1.27
CA ILE A 95 -14.06 -5.07 2.49
C ILE A 95 -15.27 -4.44 3.17
N LEU A 96 -16.38 -5.16 3.23
CA LEU A 96 -17.47 -4.82 4.16
C LEU A 96 -17.09 -5.40 5.53
N ASN A 97 -16.89 -4.53 6.51
CA ASN A 97 -16.52 -4.89 7.88
C ASN A 97 -17.69 -4.63 8.85
N GLU A 98 -18.42 -5.69 9.17
CA GLU A 98 -19.54 -5.70 10.10
C GLU A 98 -19.03 -6.08 11.50
N ALA A 99 -18.28 -5.18 12.12
CA ALA A 99 -17.58 -5.42 13.40
C ALA A 99 -18.49 -5.97 14.51
N ASP A 100 -19.72 -5.44 14.64
CA ASP A 100 -20.67 -5.82 15.69
C ASP A 100 -21.10 -7.30 15.57
N SER A 101 -21.15 -7.83 14.35
CA SER A 101 -21.53 -9.22 14.09
C SER A 101 -20.34 -10.15 13.84
N LYS A 102 -19.11 -9.63 13.97
CA LYS A 102 -17.85 -10.33 13.63
C LYS A 102 -17.88 -10.96 12.23
N LYS A 103 -18.44 -10.26 11.24
CA LYS A 103 -18.50 -10.70 9.84
C LYS A 103 -17.73 -9.75 8.94
N MET A 104 -17.04 -10.31 7.96
CA MET A 104 -16.40 -9.53 6.90
C MET A 104 -16.66 -10.16 5.54
N LYS A 105 -16.82 -9.33 4.52
CA LYS A 105 -16.93 -9.76 3.13
C LYS A 105 -15.89 -9.04 2.28
N ILE A 106 -15.03 -9.80 1.61
CA ILE A 106 -13.98 -9.30 0.72
C ILE A 106 -14.40 -9.57 -0.73
N TYR A 107 -14.39 -8.54 -1.58
CA TYR A 107 -14.87 -8.65 -2.96
C TYR A 107 -14.40 -7.50 -3.86
N GLY A 108 -14.59 -7.65 -5.17
CA GLY A 108 -14.44 -6.58 -6.15
C GLY A 108 -12.99 -6.30 -6.52
N THR A 109 -12.74 -5.16 -7.15
CA THR A 109 -11.42 -4.82 -7.71
C THR A 109 -11.15 -3.33 -7.58
N SER A 110 -9.88 -2.93 -7.65
CA SER A 110 -9.53 -1.53 -7.85
C SER A 110 -9.45 -1.21 -9.34
N ARG A 111 -10.08 -0.11 -9.75
CA ARG A 111 -9.98 0.37 -11.15
C ARG A 111 -8.54 0.75 -11.51
N THR A 112 -7.83 1.36 -10.57
CA THR A 112 -6.47 1.87 -10.79
C THR A 112 -5.40 0.80 -10.56
N PHE A 113 -5.59 -0.07 -9.56
CA PHE A 113 -4.55 -1.00 -9.10
C PHE A 113 -4.84 -2.46 -9.41
N GLY A 114 -5.96 -2.77 -10.06
CA GLY A 114 -6.39 -4.13 -10.32
C GLY A 114 -6.90 -4.87 -9.07
N SER A 115 -7.11 -6.17 -9.23
CA SER A 115 -7.67 -7.02 -8.16
C SER A 115 -6.55 -7.56 -7.27
N ALA A 116 -6.72 -7.41 -5.96
CA ALA A 116 -5.87 -8.08 -4.98
C ALA A 116 -6.24 -9.57 -4.85
N ASP A 117 -5.28 -10.40 -4.42
CA ASP A 117 -5.60 -11.74 -3.93
C ASP A 117 -6.43 -11.64 -2.63
N HIS A 118 -7.74 -11.83 -2.77
CA HIS A 118 -8.69 -11.75 -1.66
C HIS A 118 -8.51 -12.88 -0.65
N THR A 119 -8.07 -14.06 -1.11
CA THR A 119 -7.79 -15.21 -0.24
C THR A 119 -6.58 -14.91 0.63
N ARG A 120 -5.52 -14.34 0.06
CA ARG A 120 -4.36 -13.86 0.81
C ARG A 120 -4.74 -12.79 1.82
N THR A 121 -5.60 -11.84 1.43
CA THR A 121 -6.12 -10.79 2.32
C THR A 121 -6.87 -11.41 3.51
N ARG A 122 -7.78 -12.36 3.27
CA ARG A 122 -8.48 -13.11 4.32
C ARG A 122 -7.52 -13.79 5.29
N ASN A 123 -6.49 -14.47 4.78
CA ASN A 123 -5.54 -15.18 5.62
C ASN A 123 -4.72 -14.22 6.50
N ILE A 124 -4.36 -13.05 5.99
CA ILE A 124 -3.71 -11.99 6.77
C ILE A 124 -4.63 -11.49 7.89
N LEU A 125 -5.92 -11.31 7.61
CA LEU A 125 -6.91 -10.87 8.60
C LEU A 125 -7.09 -11.90 9.72
N HIS A 126 -7.23 -13.19 9.40
CA HIS A 126 -7.31 -14.25 10.41
C HIS A 126 -6.02 -14.38 11.25
N SER A 127 -4.88 -13.97 10.70
CA SER A 127 -3.61 -13.94 11.44
C SER A 127 -3.51 -12.74 12.39
N TRP A 128 -4.45 -11.80 12.37
CA TRP A 128 -4.47 -10.62 13.21
C TRP A 128 -5.46 -10.79 14.37
N THR A 129 -5.03 -10.46 15.60
CA THR A 129 -5.80 -10.72 16.82
C THR A 129 -7.21 -10.13 16.79
N THR A 130 -7.38 -8.93 16.22
CA THR A 130 -8.68 -8.27 16.10
C THR A 130 -9.70 -9.04 15.26
N TYR A 131 -9.26 -9.75 14.22
CA TYR A 131 -10.14 -10.40 13.23
C TYR A 131 -9.99 -11.92 13.18
N LYS A 132 -9.24 -12.52 14.12
CA LYS A 132 -9.00 -13.97 14.18
C LYS A 132 -10.30 -14.76 14.14
N ASP A 133 -11.27 -14.35 14.95
CA ASP A 133 -12.56 -15.04 15.12
C ASP A 133 -13.67 -14.50 14.22
N PHE A 134 -13.35 -13.65 13.25
CA PHE A 134 -14.34 -13.13 12.31
C PHE A 134 -14.72 -14.19 11.28
N LYS A 135 -16.00 -14.26 10.91
CA LYS A 135 -16.42 -15.02 9.72
C LYS A 135 -16.14 -14.18 8.48
N ILE A 136 -15.09 -14.54 7.74
CA ILE A 136 -14.66 -13.80 6.55
C ILE A 136 -15.04 -14.58 5.29
N THR A 137 -15.90 -14.01 4.44
CA THR A 137 -16.28 -14.57 3.14
C THR A 137 -15.58 -13.82 2.01
N VAL A 138 -15.05 -14.56 1.05
CA VAL A 138 -14.37 -14.03 -0.14
C VAL A 138 -15.24 -14.30 -1.36
N LYS A 139 -15.47 -13.25 -2.18
CA LYS A 139 -16.08 -13.37 -3.50
C LYS A 139 -15.09 -12.86 -4.54
N ASN A 140 -14.57 -13.78 -5.35
CA ASN A 140 -13.72 -13.46 -6.50
C ASN A 140 -14.56 -12.96 -7.68
#